data_AF-A0A957HN10-F1
#
_entry.id   AF-A0A957HN10-F1
#
_cell.length_a   1.000
_cell.length_b   1.000
_cell.length_c   1.000
_cell.angle_alpha   90.00
_cell.angle_beta   90.00
_cell.angle_gamma   90.00
#
_symmetry.space_group_name_H-M   'P 1'
#
loop_
_entity.id
_entity.type
_entity.pdbx_description
1 polymer ?
#
loop_
_entity_poly.entity_id
_entity_poly.type
_entity_poly.pdbx_seq_one_letter_code
_entity_poly.pdbx_strand_id
1 'polypeptide(L)'
;MKRNFFLWGWCSIYLLLLACRTTSVLEDESTPVESIMTPTITALDIVLDRAFYRPGEEMTVSVTWRDDAAQMTEMRLRAKITYLTAVLDIIEQDVAVGGNGQTAVFAYTPPASPAPRGYGLDVCLETTGGEPLACAHTAFDVLDVWTQTPRYGFLSDFAPGRDDAEATLDSLLRYHINGLQFYDWMYRHEQLLTEDEPYTDLLGRRLSLATTEKLIAAAHDRNMAAMPYTAVYAASIPFYEDHRDWALYEANGKPHYFGENFLVYMDPRPDSDWT
;
A
#
# COMPACT_ATOMS: atom_id res chain seq x y z
N MET A 1 23.71 108.56 -16.61
CA MET A 1 24.89 107.70 -16.83
C MET A 1 24.59 106.32 -16.24
N LYS A 2 24.40 105.27 -17.08
CA LYS A 2 24.17 103.82 -16.77
C LYS A 2 22.95 103.49 -15.85
N ARG A 3 21.94 102.74 -16.35
CA ARG A 3 21.70 101.26 -16.26
C ARG A 3 21.38 100.79 -14.82
N ASN A 4 20.52 99.82 -14.49
CA ASN A 4 19.58 98.88 -15.18
C ASN A 4 18.53 98.44 -14.09
N PHE A 5 17.46 97.65 -14.28
CA PHE A 5 16.50 97.30 -15.36
C PHE A 5 15.89 95.91 -15.01
N PHE A 6 14.55 95.72 -14.86
CA PHE A 6 13.79 94.50 -15.25
C PHE A 6 12.27 94.59 -15.00
N LEU A 7 11.49 93.83 -15.80
CA LEU A 7 10.03 93.85 -15.97
C LEU A 7 9.31 92.64 -15.32
N TRP A 8 8.00 92.56 -15.59
CA TRP A 8 7.04 91.43 -15.58
C TRP A 8 6.05 91.50 -14.39
N GLY A 9 4.75 91.28 -14.53
CA GLY A 9 3.87 91.02 -15.70
C GLY A 9 2.41 90.93 -15.20
N TRP A 10 1.41 91.31 -15.99
CA TRP A 10 0.05 91.58 -15.48
C TRP A 10 -0.76 90.35 -15.07
N CYS A 11 -1.68 90.52 -14.11
CA CYS A 11 -2.74 89.58 -13.79
C CYS A 11 -4.10 90.32 -13.70
N SER A 12 -5.08 89.85 -14.46
CA SER A 12 -6.47 90.35 -14.44
C SER A 12 -7.39 89.25 -13.90
N ILE A 13 -8.21 89.57 -12.90
CA ILE A 13 -9.14 88.63 -12.27
C ILE A 13 -10.57 89.02 -12.64
N TYR A 14 -11.35 88.04 -13.13
CA TYR A 14 -12.79 88.15 -13.33
C TYR A 14 -13.54 87.08 -12.52
N LEU A 15 -14.54 87.56 -11.79
CA LEU A 15 -15.80 86.93 -11.34
C LEU A 15 -16.10 85.47 -11.79
N LEU A 16 -16.59 84.62 -10.87
CA LEU A 16 -18.01 84.21 -10.83
C LEU A 16 -18.38 83.27 -9.65
N LEU A 17 -19.71 83.12 -9.46
CA LEU A 17 -20.41 82.60 -8.28
C LEU A 17 -20.42 81.06 -8.17
N LEU A 18 -20.60 80.56 -6.93
CA LEU A 18 -20.82 79.14 -6.64
C LEU A 18 -22.17 78.65 -7.19
N ALA A 19 -22.18 77.42 -7.69
CA ALA A 19 -23.38 76.61 -7.89
C ALA A 19 -23.22 75.28 -7.14
N CYS A 20 -24.17 74.96 -6.27
CA CYS A 20 -24.18 73.70 -5.53
C CYS A 20 -24.70 72.57 -6.43
N ARG A 21 -24.01 71.43 -6.49
CA ARG A 21 -24.52 70.19 -7.13
C ARG A 21 -24.57 69.08 -6.09
N THR A 22 -25.72 68.43 -6.00
CA THR A 22 -25.92 67.19 -5.23
C THR A 22 -25.06 66.07 -5.79
N THR A 23 -24.19 65.52 -4.95
CA THR A 23 -23.49 64.26 -5.22
C THR A 23 -24.47 63.10 -5.16
N SER A 24 -24.67 62.41 -6.28
CA SER A 24 -25.20 61.04 -6.25
C SER A 24 -24.14 60.12 -5.68
N VAL A 25 -24.49 59.34 -4.65
CA VAL A 25 -23.68 58.19 -4.22
C VAL A 25 -23.74 57.17 -5.36
N LEU A 26 -22.59 56.84 -5.93
CA LEU A 26 -22.47 55.67 -6.80
C LEU A 26 -22.54 54.44 -5.88
N GLU A 27 -23.35 53.45 -6.24
CA GLU A 27 -23.29 52.14 -5.60
C GLU A 27 -21.88 51.59 -5.80
N ASP A 28 -21.26 51.18 -4.70
CA ASP A 28 -19.90 50.65 -4.69
C ASP A 28 -19.85 49.37 -5.53
N GLU A 29 -18.84 49.25 -6.38
CA GLU A 29 -18.72 48.08 -7.26
C GLU A 29 -18.56 46.83 -6.41
N SER A 30 -19.16 45.72 -6.86
CA SER A 30 -19.11 44.43 -6.17
C SER A 30 -17.67 44.08 -5.81
N THR A 31 -17.37 44.06 -4.51
CA THR A 31 -16.13 43.46 -4.01
C THR A 31 -16.03 42.06 -4.59
N PRO A 32 -14.92 41.71 -5.28
CA PRO A 32 -14.76 40.37 -5.79
C PRO A 32 -14.73 39.44 -4.58
N VAL A 33 -15.75 38.59 -4.46
CA VAL A 33 -15.73 37.48 -3.51
C VAL A 33 -14.50 36.65 -3.88
N GLU A 34 -13.55 36.51 -2.95
CA GLU A 34 -12.42 35.62 -3.16
C GLU A 34 -12.97 34.24 -3.53
N SER A 35 -12.69 33.80 -4.76
CA SER A 35 -12.99 32.45 -5.17
C SER A 35 -12.14 31.53 -4.30
N ILE A 36 -12.76 30.94 -3.27
CA ILE A 36 -12.15 29.86 -2.49
C ILE A 36 -11.72 28.82 -3.52
N MET A 37 -10.41 28.71 -3.73
CA MET A 37 -9.88 27.81 -4.73
C MET A 37 -10.10 26.39 -4.23
N THR A 38 -10.99 25.65 -4.90
CA THR A 38 -11.13 24.21 -4.65
C THR A 38 -9.75 23.57 -4.81
N PRO A 39 -9.19 22.93 -3.77
CA PRO A 39 -7.83 22.44 -3.81
C PRO A 39 -7.71 21.24 -4.76
N THR A 40 -6.52 21.03 -5.30
CA THR A 40 -6.20 19.89 -6.14
C THR A 40 -5.70 18.74 -5.27
N ILE A 41 -6.42 17.62 -5.24
CA ILE A 41 -5.89 16.38 -4.66
C ILE A 41 -4.94 15.75 -5.68
N THR A 42 -3.66 15.62 -5.31
CA THR A 42 -2.58 15.11 -6.18
C THR A 42 -2.33 13.61 -6.01
N ALA A 43 -2.73 13.04 -4.87
CA ALA A 43 -2.73 11.61 -4.61
C ALA A 43 -3.79 11.28 -3.55
N LEU A 44 -4.44 10.13 -3.68
CA LEU A 44 -5.33 9.52 -2.70
C LEU A 44 -5.03 8.00 -2.71
N ASP A 45 -4.72 7.43 -1.56
CA ASP A 45 -4.34 6.03 -1.40
C ASP A 45 -5.12 5.37 -0.26
N ILE A 46 -5.47 4.09 -0.42
CA ILE A 46 -6.26 3.31 0.54
C ILE A 46 -5.44 2.11 1.00
N VAL A 47 -5.16 2.03 2.30
CA VAL A 47 -4.48 0.91 2.94
C VAL A 47 -5.45 0.19 3.86
N LEU A 48 -5.53 -1.12 3.69
CA LEU A 48 -6.26 -2.05 4.56
C LEU A 48 -5.26 -2.66 5.55
N ASP A 49 -5.69 -3.04 6.77
CA ASP A 49 -4.78 -3.65 7.75
C ASP A 49 -4.46 -5.13 7.46
N ARG A 50 -5.33 -5.85 6.73
CA ARG A 50 -5.19 -7.29 6.47
C ARG A 50 -5.53 -7.69 5.03
N ALA A 51 -4.91 -8.78 4.57
CA ALA A 51 -5.07 -9.32 3.22
C ALA A 51 -6.43 -10.01 2.98
N PHE A 52 -7.08 -10.45 4.05
CA PHE A 52 -8.47 -10.90 4.13
C PHE A 52 -8.95 -10.83 5.59
N TYR A 53 -10.26 -10.90 5.79
CA TYR A 53 -10.92 -10.86 7.11
C TYR A 53 -11.81 -12.09 7.28
N ARG A 54 -12.08 -12.51 8.52
CA ARG A 54 -13.09 -13.53 8.83
C ARG A 54 -14.51 -12.95 8.79
N PRO A 55 -15.55 -13.78 8.66
CA PRO A 55 -16.93 -13.29 8.70
C PRO A 55 -17.24 -12.59 10.02
N GLY A 56 -17.57 -11.29 9.96
CA GLY A 56 -17.81 -10.45 11.15
C GLY A 56 -16.56 -9.94 11.87
N GLU A 57 -15.36 -10.09 11.29
CA GLU A 57 -14.12 -9.48 11.78
C GLU A 57 -14.05 -8.01 11.33
N GLU A 58 -13.91 -7.08 12.27
CA GLU A 58 -13.75 -5.65 11.96
C GLU A 58 -12.44 -5.39 11.20
N MET A 59 -12.53 -4.60 10.13
CA MET A 59 -11.41 -4.14 9.31
C MET A 59 -11.12 -2.66 9.57
N THR A 60 -9.84 -2.30 9.55
CA THR A 60 -9.37 -0.91 9.65
C THR A 60 -8.94 -0.41 8.28
N VAL A 61 -9.53 0.71 7.84
CA VAL A 61 -9.18 1.37 6.59
C VAL A 61 -8.46 2.67 6.90
N SER A 62 -7.22 2.79 6.44
CA SER A 62 -6.46 4.04 6.44
C SER A 62 -6.50 4.67 5.06
N VAL A 63 -6.89 5.94 4.98
CA VAL A 63 -6.93 6.69 3.72
C VAL A 63 -5.98 7.87 3.84
N THR A 64 -5.01 7.96 2.93
CA THR A 64 -4.03 9.04 2.91
C THR A 64 -4.18 9.86 1.64
N TRP A 65 -3.97 11.18 1.72
CA TRP A 65 -4.00 12.04 0.54
C TRP A 65 -2.93 13.12 0.60
N ARG A 66 -2.61 13.67 -0.56
CA ARG A 66 -1.77 14.86 -0.73
C ARG A 66 -2.52 15.88 -1.58
N ASP A 67 -2.42 17.14 -1.19
CA ASP A 67 -3.11 18.27 -1.80
C ASP A 67 -2.15 19.46 -2.01
N ASP A 68 -2.58 20.44 -2.80
CA ASP A 68 -1.87 21.72 -2.99
C ASP A 68 -2.50 22.87 -2.17
N ALA A 69 -3.36 22.58 -1.19
CA ALA A 69 -4.18 23.59 -0.54
C ALA A 69 -3.35 24.47 0.42
N ALA A 70 -3.26 25.76 0.08
CA ALA A 70 -2.59 26.75 0.93
C ALA A 70 -3.38 27.09 2.21
N GLN A 71 -4.67 26.73 2.28
CA GLN A 71 -5.55 26.95 3.43
C GLN A 71 -6.33 25.68 3.77
N MET A 72 -6.58 25.49 5.07
CA MET A 72 -7.40 24.37 5.57
C MET A 72 -8.85 24.54 5.11
N THR A 73 -9.36 23.53 4.40
CA THR A 73 -10.72 23.51 3.83
C THR A 73 -11.47 22.28 4.34
N GLU A 74 -12.68 22.45 4.84
CA GLU A 74 -13.53 21.31 5.25
C GLU A 74 -14.06 20.56 4.03
N MET A 75 -14.04 19.23 4.11
CA MET A 75 -14.43 18.28 3.06
C MET A 75 -15.07 17.05 3.70
N ARG A 76 -15.63 16.16 2.88
CA ARG A 76 -16.13 14.87 3.33
C ARG A 76 -15.37 13.74 2.66
N LEU A 77 -14.88 12.82 3.47
CA LEU A 77 -14.46 11.51 3.01
C LEU A 77 -15.70 10.62 2.93
N ARG A 78 -15.93 10.01 1.77
CA ARG A 78 -17.07 9.15 1.53
C ARG A 78 -16.62 7.79 0.99
N ALA A 79 -16.80 6.76 1.81
CA ALA A 79 -16.45 5.38 1.51
C ALA A 79 -17.73 4.56 1.22
N LYS A 80 -17.83 4.00 0.01
CA LYS A 80 -18.98 3.22 -0.46
C LYS A 80 -18.58 1.75 -0.60
N ILE A 81 -19.19 0.90 0.22
CA ILE A 81 -18.95 -0.55 0.24
C ILE A 81 -19.96 -1.24 -0.68
N THR A 82 -19.48 -2.14 -1.53
CA THR A 82 -20.30 -2.83 -2.54
C THR A 82 -20.06 -4.33 -2.55
N TYR A 83 -21.12 -5.09 -2.87
CA TYR A 83 -21.03 -6.48 -3.29
C TYR A 83 -21.62 -6.60 -4.70
N LEU A 84 -20.76 -6.90 -5.68
CA LEU A 84 -21.09 -6.79 -7.11
C LEU A 84 -21.64 -5.38 -7.42
N THR A 85 -22.90 -5.27 -7.86
CA THR A 85 -23.56 -4.00 -8.15
C THR A 85 -24.37 -3.42 -6.98
N ALA A 86 -24.51 -4.16 -5.88
CA ALA A 86 -25.29 -3.72 -4.72
C ALA A 86 -24.41 -2.88 -3.79
N VAL A 87 -24.84 -1.64 -3.51
CA VAL A 87 -24.31 -0.86 -2.38
C VAL A 87 -24.81 -1.49 -1.09
N LEU A 88 -23.89 -1.84 -0.20
CA LEU A 88 -24.20 -2.42 1.10
C LEU A 88 -24.18 -1.38 2.22
N ASP A 89 -23.20 -0.47 2.16
CA ASP A 89 -23.01 0.55 3.17
C ASP A 89 -22.30 1.78 2.61
N ILE A 90 -22.46 2.92 3.27
CA ILE A 90 -21.85 4.20 2.96
C ILE A 90 -21.38 4.81 4.29
N ILE A 91 -20.06 4.92 4.45
CA ILE A 91 -19.43 5.59 5.59
C ILE A 91 -19.05 7.01 5.14
N GLU A 92 -19.44 8.00 5.93
CA GLU A 92 -19.15 9.40 5.70
C GLU A 92 -18.44 9.99 6.92
N GLN A 93 -17.34 10.71 6.69
CA GLN A 93 -16.54 11.36 7.71
C GLN A 93 -16.14 12.75 7.24
N ASP A 94 -16.49 13.79 8.00
CA ASP A 94 -15.98 15.13 7.72
C ASP A 94 -14.48 15.18 8.07
N VAL A 95 -13.69 15.73 7.15
CA VAL A 95 -12.22 15.84 7.20
C VAL A 95 -11.80 17.25 6.79
N ALA A 96 -10.56 17.62 7.05
CA ALA A 96 -9.98 18.84 6.50
C ALA A 96 -8.95 18.51 5.41
N VAL A 97 -8.73 19.40 4.46
CA VAL A 97 -7.71 19.30 3.42
C VAL A 97 -6.82 20.53 3.46
N GLY A 98 -5.51 20.36 3.26
CA GLY A 98 -4.50 21.40 3.46
C GLY A 98 -3.37 20.96 4.40
N GLY A 99 -2.23 21.66 4.30
CA GLY A 99 -1.09 21.43 5.19
C GLY A 99 -0.09 20.34 4.77
N ASN A 100 -0.12 19.91 3.50
CA ASN A 100 0.81 18.93 2.92
C ASN A 100 0.75 17.52 3.53
N GLY A 101 -0.33 16.80 3.22
CA GLY A 101 -0.46 15.38 3.51
C GLY A 101 -1.26 15.11 4.77
N GLN A 102 -2.34 14.34 4.64
CA GLN A 102 -3.23 14.00 5.74
C GLN A 102 -3.66 12.53 5.69
N THR A 103 -4.28 12.08 6.78
CA THR A 103 -4.74 10.70 6.94
C THR A 103 -6.04 10.68 7.73
N ALA A 104 -7.01 9.92 7.25
CA ALA A 104 -8.22 9.54 7.97
C ALA A 104 -8.23 8.02 8.17
N VAL A 105 -8.85 7.58 9.26
CA VAL A 105 -9.01 6.16 9.58
C VAL A 105 -10.46 5.90 9.97
N PHE A 106 -11.06 4.88 9.39
CA PHE A 106 -12.38 4.39 9.76
C PHE A 106 -12.38 2.86 9.89
N ALA A 107 -13.33 2.34 10.67
CA ALA A 107 -13.56 0.91 10.82
C ALA A 107 -14.80 0.49 10.04
N TYR A 108 -14.83 -0.75 9.57
CA TYR A 108 -16.01 -1.39 8.98
C TYR A 108 -16.10 -2.83 9.46
N THR A 109 -17.30 -3.33 9.74
CA THR A 109 -17.52 -4.76 10.04
C THR A 109 -18.32 -5.41 8.91
N PRO A 110 -17.72 -6.31 8.11
CA PRO A 110 -18.42 -6.99 7.04
C PRO A 110 -19.47 -7.99 7.58
N PRO A 111 -20.51 -8.31 6.79
CA PRO A 111 -21.52 -9.28 7.19
C PRO A 111 -20.94 -10.64 7.59
N ALA A 112 -21.38 -11.19 8.72
CA ALA A 112 -20.96 -12.50 9.19
C ALA A 112 -21.45 -13.69 8.32
N SER A 113 -22.30 -13.45 7.31
CA SER A 113 -22.76 -14.47 6.37
C SER A 113 -23.37 -13.85 5.11
N PRO A 114 -23.29 -14.51 3.94
CA PRO A 114 -22.48 -15.70 3.66
C PRO A 114 -21.03 -15.34 3.24
N ALA A 115 -20.12 -16.25 3.52
CA ALA A 115 -18.74 -16.27 3.02
C ALA A 115 -18.50 -17.57 2.20
N PRO A 116 -17.47 -17.64 1.33
CA PRO A 116 -16.52 -16.58 0.98
C PRO A 116 -17.15 -15.49 0.10
N ARG A 117 -16.69 -14.24 0.26
CA ARG A 117 -17.08 -13.10 -0.59
C ARG A 117 -15.94 -12.09 -0.74
N GLY A 118 -15.81 -11.53 -1.94
CA GLY A 118 -15.06 -10.30 -2.20
C GLY A 118 -16.00 -9.10 -2.32
N TYR A 119 -15.52 -7.93 -1.88
CA TYR A 119 -16.27 -6.68 -1.83
C TYR A 119 -15.44 -5.55 -2.48
N GLY A 120 -16.12 -4.59 -3.10
CA GLY A 120 -15.51 -3.37 -3.62
C GLY A 120 -15.62 -2.23 -2.61
N LEU A 121 -14.54 -1.46 -2.45
CA LEU A 121 -14.46 -0.26 -1.61
C LEU A 121 -14.03 0.92 -2.48
N ASP A 122 -14.99 1.81 -2.77
CA ASP A 122 -14.73 3.08 -3.44
C ASP A 122 -14.65 4.19 -2.38
N VAL A 123 -13.56 4.95 -2.33
CA VAL A 123 -13.41 6.09 -1.41
C VAL A 123 -13.19 7.35 -2.21
N CYS A 124 -14.01 8.38 -1.99
CA CYS A 124 -13.86 9.70 -2.58
C CYS A 124 -13.66 10.77 -1.51
N LEU A 125 -12.82 11.77 -1.83
CA LEU A 125 -12.84 13.08 -1.16
C LEU A 125 -13.80 13.99 -1.93
N GLU A 126 -14.81 14.49 -1.24
CA GLU A 126 -15.90 15.28 -1.79
C GLU A 126 -15.93 16.67 -1.11
N THR A 127 -16.32 17.69 -1.86
CA THR A 127 -16.70 18.98 -1.26
C THR A 127 -17.86 18.79 -0.28
N THR A 128 -18.07 19.73 0.64
CA THR A 128 -19.25 19.71 1.53
C THR A 128 -20.59 19.73 0.77
N GLY A 129 -20.59 20.18 -0.49
CA GLY A 129 -21.72 20.12 -1.42
C GLY A 129 -21.90 18.80 -2.19
N GLY A 130 -20.99 17.82 -2.04
CA GLY A 130 -21.09 16.47 -2.63
C GLY A 130 -20.40 16.28 -3.99
N GLU A 131 -19.72 17.31 -4.53
CA GLU A 131 -18.91 17.16 -5.74
C GLU A 131 -17.58 16.44 -5.42
N PRO A 132 -17.22 15.33 -6.10
CA PRO A 132 -15.98 14.59 -5.85
C PRO A 132 -14.76 15.27 -6.49
N LEU A 133 -13.68 15.40 -5.71
CA LEU A 133 -12.38 15.93 -6.18
C LEU A 133 -11.46 14.81 -6.66
N ALA A 134 -11.38 13.74 -5.89
CA ALA A 134 -10.56 12.56 -6.19
C ALA A 134 -11.20 11.33 -5.56
N CYS A 135 -11.05 10.20 -6.25
CA CYS A 135 -11.49 8.89 -5.76
C CYS A 135 -10.36 7.87 -5.93
N ALA A 136 -10.31 6.92 -5.00
CA ALA A 136 -9.46 5.75 -5.02
C ALA A 136 -10.34 4.50 -4.81
N HIS A 137 -9.83 3.36 -5.26
CA HIS A 137 -10.60 2.11 -5.34
C HIS A 137 -9.75 0.96 -4.85
N THR A 138 -10.33 0.10 -4.02
CA THR A 138 -9.69 -1.15 -3.56
C THR A 138 -10.74 -2.24 -3.36
N ALA A 139 -10.31 -3.44 -2.99
CA ALA A 139 -11.18 -4.56 -2.69
C ALA A 139 -10.79 -5.20 -1.36
N PHE A 140 -11.71 -5.94 -0.74
CA PHE A 140 -11.40 -6.77 0.43
C PHE A 140 -12.16 -8.10 0.37
N ASP A 141 -11.55 -9.12 0.95
CA ASP A 141 -12.07 -10.49 0.99
C ASP A 141 -12.51 -10.86 2.41
N VAL A 142 -13.63 -11.56 2.50
CA VAL A 142 -14.18 -12.15 3.73
C VAL A 142 -14.21 -13.67 3.54
N LEU A 143 -13.34 -14.37 4.27
CA LEU A 143 -13.02 -15.80 4.09
C LEU A 143 -12.94 -16.52 5.43
N ASP A 144 -13.33 -17.80 5.44
CA ASP A 144 -13.07 -18.70 6.57
C ASP A 144 -11.60 -19.13 6.61
N VAL A 145 -11.00 -19.33 5.44
CA VAL A 145 -9.61 -19.72 5.23
C VAL A 145 -9.06 -19.12 3.93
N TRP A 146 -7.79 -18.70 3.92
CA TRP A 146 -7.15 -18.05 2.77
C TRP A 146 -7.20 -18.88 1.47
N THR A 147 -7.23 -20.21 1.59
CA THR A 147 -7.32 -21.16 0.47
C THR A 147 -8.66 -21.13 -0.28
N GLN A 148 -9.68 -20.41 0.20
CA GLN A 148 -10.91 -20.15 -0.56
C GLN A 148 -10.66 -19.21 -1.75
N THR A 149 -9.75 -18.23 -1.64
CA THR A 149 -9.39 -17.27 -2.70
C THR A 149 -7.88 -16.96 -2.67
N PRO A 150 -7.02 -17.93 -3.00
CA PRO A 150 -5.57 -17.77 -2.86
C PRO A 150 -5.01 -16.72 -3.83
N ARG A 151 -4.37 -15.69 -3.28
CA ARG A 151 -3.50 -14.73 -3.98
C ARG A 151 -2.09 -14.94 -3.46
N TYR A 152 -1.32 -15.70 -4.23
CA TYR A 152 -0.06 -16.29 -3.78
C TYR A 152 1.14 -15.46 -4.25
N GLY A 153 1.90 -14.88 -3.31
CA GLY A 153 3.18 -14.22 -3.54
C GLY A 153 4.37 -15.07 -3.09
N PHE A 154 5.57 -14.51 -3.11
CA PHE A 154 6.78 -15.18 -2.63
C PHE A 154 7.76 -14.20 -1.98
N LEU A 155 8.67 -14.75 -1.17
CA LEU A 155 9.85 -14.09 -0.60
C LEU A 155 11.07 -14.97 -0.88
N SER A 156 12.21 -14.37 -1.23
CA SER A 156 13.42 -15.10 -1.65
C SER A 156 14.74 -14.52 -1.10
N ASP A 157 14.65 -13.57 -0.17
CA ASP A 157 15.81 -12.95 0.49
C ASP A 157 15.61 -12.98 2.01
N PHE A 158 16.52 -13.70 2.67
CA PHE A 158 16.54 -13.93 4.11
C PHE A 158 17.90 -13.55 4.71
N ALA A 159 18.60 -12.57 4.10
CA ALA A 159 19.91 -12.14 4.56
C ALA A 159 19.91 -11.69 6.04
N PRO A 160 20.99 -11.97 6.81
CA PRO A 160 21.13 -11.48 8.17
C PRO A 160 21.19 -9.95 8.23
N GLY A 161 20.51 -9.37 9.22
CA GLY A 161 20.49 -7.92 9.44
C GLY A 161 19.41 -7.16 8.67
N ARG A 162 18.57 -7.86 7.90
CA ARG A 162 17.39 -7.30 7.23
C ARG A 162 16.40 -6.68 8.23
N ASP A 163 15.92 -5.47 7.95
CA ASP A 163 15.09 -4.64 8.83
C ASP A 163 13.80 -4.07 8.17
N ASP A 164 13.56 -4.36 6.89
CA ASP A 164 12.44 -3.88 6.07
C ASP A 164 11.23 -4.85 6.02
N ALA A 165 11.10 -5.75 6.99
CA ALA A 165 10.05 -6.78 7.00
C ALA A 165 8.65 -6.16 6.87
N GLU A 166 8.27 -5.24 7.76
CA GLU A 166 6.98 -4.55 7.72
C GLU A 166 6.71 -3.89 6.36
N ALA A 167 7.65 -3.08 5.86
CA ALA A 167 7.49 -2.37 4.58
C ALA A 167 7.41 -3.31 3.37
N THR A 168 8.05 -4.47 3.44
CA THR A 168 7.94 -5.55 2.44
C THR A 168 6.53 -6.14 2.45
N LEU A 169 6.04 -6.54 3.62
CA LEU A 169 4.71 -7.16 3.74
C LEU A 169 3.59 -6.15 3.47
N ASP A 170 3.73 -4.88 3.86
CA ASP A 170 2.82 -3.78 3.46
C ASP A 170 2.77 -3.61 1.94
N SER A 171 3.91 -3.81 1.26
CA SER A 171 3.96 -3.74 -0.19
C SER A 171 3.26 -4.90 -0.89
N LEU A 172 3.22 -6.08 -0.26
CA LEU A 172 2.44 -7.23 -0.74
C LEU A 172 0.94 -7.11 -0.37
N LEU A 173 0.64 -6.47 0.75
CA LEU A 173 -0.72 -6.18 1.23
C LEU A 173 -1.50 -5.27 0.26
N ARG A 174 -0.83 -4.30 -0.38
CA ARG A 174 -1.42 -3.49 -1.47
C ARG A 174 -1.89 -4.30 -2.69
N TYR A 175 -1.44 -5.55 -2.84
CA TYR A 175 -1.92 -6.49 -3.88
C TYR A 175 -2.84 -7.59 -3.29
N HIS A 176 -3.25 -7.44 -2.03
CA HIS A 176 -4.09 -8.37 -1.27
C HIS A 176 -3.50 -9.80 -1.17
N ILE A 177 -2.19 -9.96 -1.29
CA ILE A 177 -1.52 -11.26 -1.19
C ILE A 177 -1.84 -11.89 0.17
N ASN A 178 -2.44 -13.08 0.18
CA ASN A 178 -2.90 -13.78 1.38
C ASN A 178 -2.19 -15.13 1.64
N GLY A 179 -1.29 -15.53 0.74
CA GLY A 179 -0.34 -16.63 0.94
C GLY A 179 1.03 -16.25 0.39
N LEU A 180 2.09 -16.70 1.04
CA LEU A 180 3.49 -16.38 0.70
C LEU A 180 4.35 -17.63 0.69
N GLN A 181 4.96 -17.91 -0.46
CA GLN A 181 5.98 -18.94 -0.56
C GLN A 181 7.32 -18.37 -0.08
N PHE A 182 7.88 -18.95 0.96
CA PHE A 182 9.24 -18.68 1.40
C PHE A 182 10.15 -19.56 0.55
N TYR A 183 10.73 -19.01 -0.50
CA TYR A 183 11.49 -19.76 -1.52
C TYR A 183 12.97 -19.83 -1.17
N ASP A 184 13.56 -21.04 -1.16
CA ASP A 184 14.96 -21.30 -0.75
C ASP A 184 15.34 -20.73 0.63
N TRP A 185 14.42 -20.75 1.59
CA TRP A 185 14.65 -20.27 2.96
C TRP A 185 15.50 -21.24 3.82
N MET A 186 15.71 -22.48 3.39
CA MET A 186 16.20 -23.59 4.21
C MET A 186 17.72 -23.79 4.14
N TYR A 187 18.28 -24.49 5.13
CA TYR A 187 19.71 -24.85 5.14
C TYR A 187 20.05 -25.85 4.02
N ARG A 188 19.44 -27.03 4.02
CA ARG A 188 19.55 -28.08 2.98
C ARG A 188 18.16 -28.64 2.67
N HIS A 189 18.03 -29.48 1.63
CA HIS A 189 16.73 -30.06 1.27
C HIS A 189 16.38 -31.25 2.17
N GLU A 190 17.39 -32.06 2.50
CA GLU A 190 17.36 -33.16 3.47
C GLU A 190 17.32 -32.70 4.94
N GLN A 191 17.81 -31.49 5.22
CA GLN A 191 17.94 -30.93 6.57
C GLN A 191 17.59 -29.44 6.53
N LEU A 192 16.32 -29.13 6.80
CA LEU A 192 15.79 -27.77 6.61
C LEU A 192 16.39 -26.74 7.59
N LEU A 193 16.75 -27.17 8.80
CA LEU A 193 17.23 -26.33 9.90
C LEU A 193 18.66 -26.67 10.32
N THR A 194 19.38 -25.69 10.86
CA THR A 194 20.72 -25.84 11.45
C THR A 194 20.82 -25.00 12.73
N GLU A 195 21.79 -25.31 13.59
CA GLU A 195 22.15 -24.49 14.76
C GLU A 195 23.02 -23.28 14.39
N ASP A 196 23.58 -23.26 13.17
CA ASP A 196 24.38 -22.14 12.65
C ASP A 196 23.49 -20.91 12.36
N GLU A 197 23.80 -19.78 13.00
CA GLU A 197 23.11 -18.50 12.73
C GLU A 197 24.15 -17.36 12.57
N PRO A 198 24.24 -16.71 11.40
CA PRO A 198 23.62 -17.06 10.12
C PRO A 198 24.29 -18.26 9.43
N TYR A 199 23.53 -19.00 8.63
CA TYR A 199 23.99 -20.16 7.86
C TYR A 199 24.24 -19.83 6.38
N THR A 200 24.80 -20.79 5.66
CA THR A 200 24.96 -20.74 4.20
C THR A 200 24.14 -21.83 3.53
N ASP A 201 23.25 -21.44 2.62
CA ASP A 201 22.39 -22.36 1.85
C ASP A 201 23.19 -23.17 0.82
N LEU A 202 22.51 -24.01 0.04
CA LEU A 202 23.15 -24.83 -0.99
C LEU A 202 23.66 -24.01 -2.20
N LEU A 203 23.18 -22.79 -2.39
CA LEU A 203 23.59 -21.85 -3.45
C LEU A 203 24.73 -20.90 -3.01
N GLY A 204 25.21 -21.01 -1.76
CA GLY A 204 26.26 -20.15 -1.22
C GLY A 204 25.77 -18.79 -0.72
N ARG A 205 24.45 -18.56 -0.63
CA ARG A 205 23.88 -17.37 0.01
C ARG A 205 23.96 -17.48 1.52
N ARG A 206 24.19 -16.35 2.19
CA ARG A 206 24.18 -16.23 3.64
C ARG A 206 22.77 -15.84 4.11
N LEU A 207 22.10 -16.73 4.81
CA LEU A 207 20.71 -16.59 5.26
C LEU A 207 20.62 -16.61 6.79
N SER A 208 19.47 -16.20 7.34
CA SER A 208 19.21 -16.09 8.77
C SER A 208 17.82 -16.59 9.11
N LEU A 209 17.72 -17.52 10.07
CA LEU A 209 16.43 -17.98 10.58
C LEU A 209 15.72 -16.84 11.31
N ALA A 210 16.46 -16.00 12.04
CA ALA A 210 15.92 -14.81 12.70
C ALA A 210 15.34 -13.77 11.71
N THR A 211 15.88 -13.65 10.48
CA THR A 211 15.25 -12.85 9.41
C THR A 211 13.97 -13.52 8.91
N THR A 212 14.00 -14.84 8.67
CA THR A 212 12.84 -15.62 8.23
C THR A 212 11.69 -15.54 9.23
N GLU A 213 11.94 -15.71 10.52
CA GLU A 213 10.94 -15.62 11.60
C GLU A 213 10.26 -14.24 11.66
N LYS A 214 11.01 -13.14 11.50
CA LYS A 214 10.44 -11.79 11.43
C LYS A 214 9.49 -11.62 10.24
N LEU A 215 9.88 -12.13 9.06
CA LEU A 215 9.03 -12.09 7.86
C LEU A 215 7.77 -12.96 8.03
N ILE A 216 7.86 -14.10 8.73
CA ILE A 216 6.70 -14.93 9.08
C ILE A 216 5.77 -14.19 10.06
N ALA A 217 6.30 -13.53 11.09
CA ALA A 217 5.51 -12.74 12.03
C ALA A 217 4.77 -11.59 11.32
N ALA A 218 5.49 -10.76 10.57
CA ALA A 218 4.91 -9.65 9.80
C ALA A 218 3.87 -10.10 8.76
N ALA A 219 4.02 -11.31 8.21
CA ALA A 219 3.03 -11.93 7.33
C ALA A 219 1.76 -12.32 8.11
N HIS A 220 1.89 -12.99 9.25
CA HIS A 220 0.77 -13.39 10.09
C HIS A 220 -0.03 -12.20 10.63
N ASP A 221 0.63 -11.11 11.02
CA ASP A 221 -0.02 -9.88 11.51
C ASP A 221 -0.96 -9.25 10.45
N ARG A 222 -0.76 -9.56 9.17
CA ARG A 222 -1.56 -9.08 8.03
C ARG A 222 -2.52 -10.15 7.47
N ASN A 223 -2.78 -11.23 8.22
CA ASN A 223 -3.50 -12.43 7.78
C ASN A 223 -2.94 -13.07 6.49
N MET A 224 -1.61 -13.10 6.31
CA MET A 224 -0.96 -13.83 5.20
C MET A 224 -0.43 -15.18 5.68
N ALA A 225 -0.73 -16.26 4.97
CA ALA A 225 -0.20 -17.59 5.28
C ALA A 225 1.26 -17.75 4.83
N ALA A 226 2.16 -18.13 5.73
CA ALA A 226 3.56 -18.43 5.39
C ALA A 226 3.74 -19.91 5.02
N MET A 227 4.21 -20.16 3.80
CA MET A 227 4.34 -21.51 3.22
C MET A 227 5.81 -21.81 2.90
N PRO A 228 6.48 -22.75 3.61
CA PRO A 228 7.88 -23.07 3.35
C PRO A 228 8.03 -23.82 2.03
N TYR A 229 8.94 -23.37 1.16
CA TYR A 229 9.39 -24.18 0.05
C TYR A 229 10.22 -25.37 0.58
N THR A 230 9.94 -26.55 0.04
CA THR A 230 10.69 -27.80 0.29
C THR A 230 10.62 -28.66 -0.96
N ALA A 231 11.72 -29.32 -1.35
CA ALA A 231 11.67 -30.39 -2.35
C ALA A 231 11.38 -31.72 -1.66
N VAL A 232 10.30 -32.40 -2.04
CA VAL A 232 9.83 -33.65 -1.41
C VAL A 232 10.76 -34.84 -1.67
N TYR A 233 11.67 -34.73 -2.63
CA TYR A 233 12.41 -35.87 -3.20
C TYR A 233 13.82 -35.50 -3.70
N ALA A 234 14.52 -34.60 -3.01
CA ALA A 234 15.87 -34.22 -3.41
C ALA A 234 16.77 -33.94 -2.20
N ALA A 235 18.04 -34.30 -2.31
CA ALA A 235 19.05 -34.02 -1.29
C ALA A 235 20.38 -33.58 -1.91
N SER A 236 21.25 -32.98 -1.09
CA SER A 236 22.60 -32.61 -1.50
C SER A 236 23.46 -33.82 -1.89
N ILE A 237 24.48 -33.59 -2.71
CA ILE A 237 25.41 -34.64 -3.15
C ILE A 237 26.10 -35.34 -1.96
N PRO A 238 26.60 -34.66 -0.91
CA PRO A 238 27.14 -35.34 0.27
C PRO A 238 26.14 -36.27 0.95
N PHE A 239 24.89 -35.83 1.14
CA PHE A 239 23.87 -36.68 1.76
C PHE A 239 23.57 -37.93 0.93
N TYR A 240 23.47 -37.79 -0.40
CA TYR A 240 23.35 -38.91 -1.32
C TYR A 240 24.51 -39.91 -1.19
N GLU A 241 25.76 -39.44 -1.09
CA GLU A 241 26.93 -40.33 -1.03
C GLU A 241 26.93 -41.22 0.21
N ASP A 242 26.38 -40.74 1.32
CA ASP A 242 26.17 -41.51 2.56
C ASP A 242 24.90 -42.40 2.52
N HIS A 243 23.90 -42.07 1.67
CA HIS A 243 22.58 -42.72 1.62
C HIS A 243 22.20 -43.19 0.21
N ARG A 244 23.16 -43.77 -0.53
CA ARG A 244 22.98 -44.10 -1.96
C ARG A 244 21.74 -44.92 -2.26
N ASP A 245 21.44 -45.92 -1.45
CA ASP A 245 20.31 -46.84 -1.64
C ASP A 245 18.92 -46.14 -1.52
N TRP A 246 18.87 -44.89 -1.06
CA TRP A 246 17.65 -44.07 -0.95
C TRP A 246 17.35 -43.27 -2.23
N ALA A 247 18.28 -43.26 -3.20
CA ALA A 247 18.17 -42.47 -4.41
C ALA A 247 17.27 -43.09 -5.48
N LEU A 248 16.71 -42.24 -6.35
CA LEU A 248 16.03 -42.67 -7.56
C LEU A 248 17.07 -42.96 -8.65
N TYR A 249 17.08 -44.20 -9.16
CA TYR A 249 18.06 -44.67 -10.15
C TYR A 249 17.49 -44.81 -11.57
N GLU A 250 18.28 -44.42 -12.57
CA GLU A 250 18.06 -44.71 -13.98
C GLU A 250 18.20 -46.22 -14.26
N ALA A 251 17.60 -46.68 -15.36
CA ALA A 251 17.72 -48.08 -15.82
C ALA A 251 19.17 -48.55 -16.13
N ASN A 252 20.14 -47.62 -16.17
CA ASN A 252 21.57 -47.90 -16.33
C ASN A 252 22.34 -47.98 -14.99
N GLY A 253 21.66 -47.83 -13.84
CA GLY A 253 22.25 -47.87 -12.50
C GLY A 253 22.91 -46.57 -12.03
N LYS A 254 22.72 -45.45 -12.73
CA LYS A 254 23.14 -44.11 -12.25
C LYS A 254 22.01 -43.43 -11.48
N PRO A 255 22.31 -42.64 -10.44
CA PRO A 255 21.30 -41.84 -9.76
C PRO A 255 20.80 -40.73 -10.70
N HIS A 256 19.53 -40.38 -10.58
CA HIS A 256 18.96 -39.23 -11.28
C HIS A 256 19.42 -37.92 -10.61
N TYR A 257 20.19 -37.11 -11.33
CA TYR A 257 20.62 -35.78 -10.87
C TYR A 257 19.64 -34.68 -11.28
N PHE A 258 19.60 -33.61 -10.47
CA PHE A 258 18.98 -32.34 -10.81
C PHE A 258 20.05 -31.28 -11.06
N GLY A 259 19.90 -30.53 -12.16
CA GLY A 259 20.90 -29.56 -12.63
C GLY A 259 22.22 -30.21 -13.05
N GLU A 260 23.31 -29.44 -13.04
CA GLU A 260 24.67 -29.92 -13.35
C GLU A 260 25.30 -30.65 -12.14
N ASN A 261 24.63 -31.68 -11.64
CA ASN A 261 24.93 -32.41 -10.40
C ASN A 261 24.79 -31.53 -9.13
N PHE A 262 23.70 -30.77 -9.03
CA PHE A 262 23.43 -29.88 -7.90
C PHE A 262 22.73 -30.60 -6.73
N LEU A 263 21.75 -31.46 -7.06
CA LEU A 263 21.05 -32.35 -6.15
C LEU A 263 20.94 -33.74 -6.77
N VAL A 264 20.69 -34.76 -5.94
CA VAL A 264 20.22 -36.08 -6.39
C VAL A 264 18.75 -36.23 -6.03
N TYR A 265 17.96 -36.78 -6.95
CA TYR A 265 16.58 -37.17 -6.69
C TYR A 265 16.54 -38.42 -5.81
N MET A 266 15.73 -38.36 -4.76
CA MET A 266 15.47 -39.44 -3.83
C MET A 266 14.19 -40.18 -4.19
N ASP A 267 14.06 -41.44 -3.77
CA ASP A 267 12.91 -42.27 -4.10
C ASP A 267 11.66 -41.83 -3.31
N PRO A 268 10.62 -41.26 -3.96
CA PRO A 268 9.45 -40.72 -3.26
C PRO A 268 8.38 -41.79 -2.98
N ARG A 269 8.65 -43.08 -3.20
CA ARG A 269 7.69 -44.14 -2.87
C ARG A 269 7.53 -44.24 -1.34
N PRO A 270 6.29 -44.36 -0.81
CA PRO A 270 6.02 -44.41 0.65
C PRO A 270 6.62 -45.61 1.41
N ASP A 271 7.34 -46.50 0.73
CA ASP A 271 8.05 -47.67 1.26
C ASP A 271 9.57 -47.57 1.06
N SER A 272 10.09 -46.42 0.66
CA SER A 272 11.53 -46.14 0.61
C SER A 272 12.03 -45.64 1.97
N ASP A 273 13.33 -45.78 2.22
CA ASP A 273 13.97 -45.23 3.43
C ASP A 273 14.03 -43.68 3.45
N TRP A 274 13.64 -43.00 2.36
CA TRP A 274 13.60 -41.54 2.26
C TRP A 274 12.28 -40.91 2.79
N THR A 275 11.17 -41.66 2.78
CA THR A 275 9.81 -41.12 3.06
C THR A 275 9.27 -41.44 4.45
#